data_AF-A0A8S3E576-F1
#
_entry.id   AF-A0A8S3E576-F1
#
_cell.length_a   1.000
_cell.length_b   1.000
_cell.length_c   1.000
_cell.angle_alpha   90.00
_cell.angle_beta   90.00
_cell.angle_gamma   90.00
#
_symmetry.space_group_name_H-M   'P 1'
#
loop_
_entity.id
_entity.type
_entity.pdbx_description
1 polymer ?
#
loop_
_entity_poly.entity_id
_entity_poly.type
_entity_poly.pdbx_seq_one_letter_code
_entity_poly.pdbx_strand_id
1 'polypeptide(L)'
;MPIQSSIQQMLNKPDVLTMLIKNVNENVNRNTIDKDLMFNYRHALDAKQHEVLKNKPDALLFQLYIDDIGLTNPIGAKRDTQKITMVYFQLEDLPDTVRSMLNSIGLIAMCHSSYLCNKLNRKKIFDPIIEDLNALQSTGIFIPTLGYHLNFAFTILAGDHLASNDIGGFQKNFNTGEFCRHCHINYDQKLIPLNQISHPRRITDQHNYIVQQVIDLDNNAVLQGVVGRSPLANLIGFHAVRSLPNDPMHDFHEGI
;
A
#
# COMPACT_ATOMS: atom_id res chain seq x y z
N MET A 1 12.35 -13.58 -0.32
CA MET A 1 11.79 -13.79 -1.68
C MET A 1 12.55 -12.86 -2.60
N PRO A 2 12.96 -13.19 -3.83
CA PRO A 2 13.96 -12.35 -4.48
C PRO A 2 13.37 -11.08 -5.17
N ILE A 3 12.58 -10.25 -4.45
CA ILE A 3 12.09 -8.94 -4.93
C ILE A 3 13.26 -8.11 -5.44
N GLN A 4 14.34 -8.06 -4.63
CA GLN A 4 15.57 -7.38 -5.00
C GLN A 4 16.17 -7.90 -6.31
N SER A 5 16.20 -9.22 -6.51
CA SER A 5 16.76 -9.80 -7.75
C SER A 5 15.87 -9.51 -8.96
N SER A 6 14.54 -9.53 -8.81
CA SER A 6 13.60 -9.15 -9.87
C SER A 6 13.79 -7.69 -10.28
N ILE A 7 13.91 -6.78 -9.31
CA ILE A 7 14.20 -5.36 -9.59
C ILE A 7 15.58 -5.21 -10.22
N GLN A 8 16.60 -5.91 -9.72
CA GLN A 8 17.95 -5.83 -10.28
C GLN A 8 17.99 -6.31 -11.74
N GLN A 9 17.28 -7.38 -12.08
CA GLN A 9 17.16 -7.83 -13.48
C GLN A 9 16.48 -6.77 -14.36
N MET A 10 15.48 -6.05 -13.84
CA MET A 10 14.85 -4.96 -14.57
C MET A 10 15.78 -3.77 -14.76
N LEU A 11 16.52 -3.37 -13.71
CA LEU A 11 17.47 -2.25 -13.74
C LEU A 11 18.75 -2.55 -14.53
N ASN A 12 19.09 -3.81 -14.75
CA ASN A 12 20.20 -4.22 -15.61
C ASN A 12 19.93 -3.95 -17.11
N LYS A 13 18.69 -3.64 -17.50
CA LYS A 13 18.36 -3.22 -18.87
C LYS A 13 18.70 -1.73 -19.04
N PRO A 14 19.71 -1.37 -19.86
CA PRO A 14 20.19 0.02 -19.95
C PRO A 14 19.12 1.03 -20.32
N ASP A 15 18.21 0.66 -21.24
CA ASP A 15 17.12 1.54 -21.67
C ASP A 15 16.16 1.86 -20.53
N VAL A 16 15.77 0.84 -19.74
CA VAL A 16 14.88 1.00 -18.58
C VAL A 16 15.53 1.87 -17.53
N LEU A 17 16.80 1.60 -17.21
CA LEU A 17 17.55 2.38 -16.23
C LEU A 17 17.67 3.85 -16.65
N THR A 18 18.03 4.10 -17.91
CA THR A 18 18.18 5.47 -18.45
C THR A 18 16.86 6.22 -18.38
N MET A 19 15.76 5.60 -18.84
CA MET A 19 14.42 6.17 -18.79
C MET A 19 13.99 6.50 -17.36
N LEU A 20 14.26 5.60 -16.43
CA LEU A 20 13.87 5.73 -15.03
C LEU A 20 14.66 6.85 -14.34
N ILE A 21 15.99 6.89 -14.48
CA ILE A 21 16.81 7.97 -13.90
C ILE A 21 16.44 9.34 -14.48
N LYS A 22 16.17 9.41 -15.79
CA LYS A 22 15.68 10.65 -16.41
C LYS A 22 14.37 11.11 -15.77
N ASN A 23 13.39 10.21 -15.63
CA ASN A 23 12.09 10.55 -15.05
C ASN A 23 12.19 10.97 -13.57
N VAL A 24 13.05 10.31 -12.78
CA VAL A 24 13.32 10.71 -11.39
C VAL A 24 13.88 12.13 -11.34
N ASN A 25 14.93 12.41 -12.11
CA ASN A 25 15.58 13.73 -12.13
C ASN A 25 14.61 14.84 -12.55
N GLU A 26 13.74 14.58 -13.53
CA GLU A 26 12.70 15.54 -13.91
C GLU A 26 11.74 15.80 -12.73
N ASN A 27 11.20 14.76 -12.11
CA ASN A 27 10.20 14.92 -11.06
C ASN A 27 10.77 15.52 -9.77
N VAL A 28 11.98 15.16 -9.36
CA VAL A 28 12.64 15.76 -8.19
C VAL A 28 12.78 17.28 -8.35
N ASN A 29 13.08 17.75 -9.56
CA ASN A 29 13.30 19.18 -9.83
C ASN A 29 12.02 19.96 -10.14
N ARG A 30 10.91 19.31 -10.52
CA ARG A 30 9.64 19.97 -10.90
C ARG A 30 9.06 20.86 -9.80
N ASN A 31 9.17 20.46 -8.53
CA ASN A 31 8.66 21.23 -7.37
C ASN A 31 9.36 22.59 -7.17
N THR A 32 10.48 22.85 -7.84
CA THR A 32 11.13 24.18 -7.82
C THR A 32 10.42 25.19 -8.72
N ILE A 33 9.61 24.72 -9.68
CA ILE A 33 9.05 25.52 -10.78
C ILE A 33 7.55 25.76 -10.58
N ASP A 34 6.79 24.74 -10.17
CA ASP A 34 5.35 24.82 -9.98
C ASP A 34 4.93 24.07 -8.71
N LYS A 35 4.27 24.77 -7.78
CA LYS A 35 3.85 24.25 -6.47
C LYS A 35 2.37 23.85 -6.45
N ASP A 36 1.63 24.14 -7.52
CA ASP A 36 0.19 23.92 -7.58
C ASP A 36 -0.16 22.55 -8.18
N LEU A 37 0.82 21.87 -8.81
CA LEU A 37 0.64 20.58 -9.46
C LEU A 37 1.40 19.44 -8.76
N MET A 38 0.69 18.34 -8.50
CA MET A 38 1.28 17.07 -8.08
C MET A 38 1.43 16.13 -9.27
N PHE A 39 2.66 15.67 -9.54
CA PHE A 39 2.96 14.78 -10.67
C PHE A 39 3.12 13.32 -10.24
N ASN A 40 3.66 13.08 -9.04
CA ASN A 40 3.79 11.76 -8.43
C ASN A 40 3.78 11.87 -6.90
N TYR A 41 3.95 10.74 -6.22
CA TYR A 41 3.93 10.68 -4.76
C TYR A 41 4.96 11.60 -4.09
N ARG A 42 6.12 11.89 -4.71
CA ARG A 42 7.13 12.80 -4.11
C ARG A 42 6.61 14.20 -3.85
N HIS A 43 5.56 14.61 -4.54
CA HIS A 43 4.97 15.94 -4.39
C HIS A 43 3.89 15.97 -3.30
N ALA A 44 3.48 14.80 -2.80
CA ALA A 44 2.51 14.69 -1.73
C ALA A 44 3.04 15.30 -0.43
N LEU A 45 2.13 15.85 0.39
CA LEU A 45 2.47 16.28 1.75
C LEU A 45 3.07 15.13 2.58
N ASP A 46 2.60 13.90 2.33
CA ASP A 46 3.08 12.70 3.00
C ASP A 46 4.53 12.37 2.67
N ALA A 47 4.97 12.61 1.42
CA ALA A 47 6.37 12.41 1.03
C ALA A 47 7.34 13.33 1.78
N LYS A 48 6.91 14.53 2.19
CA LYS A 48 7.75 15.47 2.99
C LYS A 48 8.10 14.91 4.38
N GLN A 49 7.24 14.03 4.90
CA GLN A 49 7.43 13.39 6.20
C GLN A 49 7.95 11.95 6.06
N HIS A 50 8.12 11.45 4.83
CA HIS A 50 8.55 10.09 4.58
C HIS A 50 10.03 9.90 4.95
N GLU A 51 10.31 8.85 5.72
CA GLU A 51 11.62 8.59 6.34
C GLU A 51 12.77 8.52 5.31
N VAL A 52 12.54 7.85 4.18
CA VAL A 52 13.52 7.75 3.09
C VAL A 52 13.60 9.04 2.26
N LEU A 53 12.48 9.50 1.69
CA LEU A 53 12.45 10.63 0.75
C LEU A 53 12.94 11.95 1.35
N LYS A 54 12.84 12.14 2.67
CA LYS A 54 13.40 13.31 3.36
C LYS A 54 14.92 13.42 3.19
N ASN A 55 15.62 12.29 3.17
CA ASN A 55 17.09 12.25 3.07
C ASN A 55 17.58 11.90 1.67
N LYS A 56 16.77 11.16 0.91
CA LYS A 56 17.07 10.67 -0.44
C LYS A 56 15.89 11.01 -1.36
N PRO A 57 15.75 12.27 -1.79
CA PRO A 57 14.60 12.72 -2.59
C PRO A 57 14.51 12.01 -3.95
N ASP A 58 15.62 11.49 -4.45
CA ASP A 58 15.77 10.72 -5.68
C ASP A 58 15.56 9.20 -5.49
N ALA A 59 15.28 8.72 -4.27
CA ALA A 59 14.98 7.31 -4.03
C ALA A 59 13.78 6.85 -4.87
N LEU A 60 13.90 5.70 -5.52
CA LEU A 60 12.90 5.18 -6.45
C LEU A 60 11.60 4.81 -5.73
N LEU A 61 10.49 5.34 -6.21
CA LEU A 61 9.18 5.06 -5.67
C LEU A 61 8.72 3.67 -6.09
N PHE A 62 8.18 2.92 -5.14
CA PHE A 62 7.49 1.69 -5.43
C PHE A 62 6.18 1.60 -4.65
N GLN A 63 5.16 1.08 -5.32
CA GLN A 63 3.86 0.77 -4.74
C GLN A 63 3.67 -0.73 -4.64
N LEU A 64 2.85 -1.14 -3.68
CA LEU A 64 2.32 -2.49 -3.58
C LEU A 64 0.88 -2.51 -4.08
N TYR A 65 0.47 -3.66 -4.61
CA TYR A 65 -0.92 -3.93 -4.96
C TYR A 65 -1.33 -5.29 -4.38
N ILE A 66 -2.55 -5.40 -3.87
CA ILE A 66 -3.12 -6.66 -3.39
C ILE A 66 -4.47 -6.91 -4.06
N ASP A 67 -4.67 -8.13 -4.51
CA ASP A 67 -5.89 -8.56 -5.20
C ASP A 67 -6.22 -10.02 -4.91
N ASP A 68 -7.49 -10.36 -5.00
CA ASP A 68 -8.02 -11.71 -4.80
C ASP A 68 -8.60 -12.25 -6.11
N ILE A 69 -8.02 -13.33 -6.62
CA ILE A 69 -8.51 -14.02 -7.83
C ILE A 69 -9.30 -15.26 -7.42
N GLY A 70 -10.56 -15.35 -7.86
CA GLY A 70 -11.37 -16.57 -7.76
C GLY A 70 -10.98 -17.57 -8.86
N LEU A 71 -10.56 -18.78 -8.48
CA LEU A 71 -10.19 -19.83 -9.45
C LEU A 71 -11.38 -20.66 -9.95
N THR A 72 -12.51 -20.60 -9.26
CA THR A 72 -13.71 -21.38 -9.60
C THR A 72 -14.72 -20.53 -10.37
N ASN A 73 -15.79 -21.17 -10.86
CA ASN A 73 -16.88 -20.47 -11.52
C ASN A 73 -17.36 -19.30 -10.61
N PRO A 74 -17.37 -18.05 -11.10
CA PRO A 74 -17.79 -16.89 -10.32
C PRO A 74 -19.26 -16.97 -9.89
N ILE A 75 -20.02 -17.89 -10.47
CA ILE A 75 -21.44 -18.11 -10.19
C ILE A 75 -21.62 -19.43 -9.42
N GLY A 76 -22.22 -19.35 -8.23
CA GLY A 76 -22.63 -20.50 -7.43
C GLY A 76 -22.11 -20.49 -5.99
N ALA A 77 -22.60 -21.42 -5.17
CA ALA A 77 -22.34 -21.47 -3.72
C ALA A 77 -20.86 -21.66 -3.32
N LYS A 78 -19.97 -22.00 -4.26
CA LYS A 78 -18.54 -22.22 -4.03
C LYS A 78 -17.63 -21.15 -4.65
N ARG A 79 -18.19 -20.07 -5.20
CA ARG A 79 -17.43 -19.00 -5.88
C ARG A 79 -16.30 -18.40 -5.01
N ASP A 80 -16.54 -18.29 -3.70
CA ASP A 80 -15.60 -17.65 -2.76
C ASP A 80 -14.70 -18.65 -2.01
N THR A 81 -14.81 -19.95 -2.31
CA THR A 81 -14.08 -21.00 -1.56
C THR A 81 -12.66 -21.24 -2.04
N GLN A 82 -12.32 -20.80 -3.26
CA GLN A 82 -11.03 -21.04 -3.90
C GLN A 82 -10.49 -19.70 -4.43
N LYS A 83 -10.24 -18.77 -3.49
CA LYS A 83 -9.60 -17.49 -3.78
C LYS A 83 -8.10 -17.58 -3.52
N ILE A 84 -7.34 -16.95 -4.40
CA ILE A 84 -5.90 -16.74 -4.23
C ILE A 84 -5.68 -15.24 -4.08
N THR A 85 -5.05 -14.87 -2.97
CA THR A 85 -4.53 -13.52 -2.79
C THR A 85 -3.18 -13.41 -3.46
N MET A 86 -3.01 -12.38 -4.27
CA MET A 86 -1.78 -12.04 -4.95
C MET A 86 -1.30 -10.67 -4.46
N VAL A 87 -0.01 -10.60 -4.13
CA VAL A 87 0.67 -9.35 -3.76
C VAL A 87 1.65 -9.01 -4.87
N TYR A 88 1.55 -7.81 -5.41
CA TYR A 88 2.37 -7.31 -6.50
C TYR A 88 3.13 -6.06 -6.07
N PHE A 89 4.14 -5.69 -6.87
CA PHE A 89 4.77 -4.38 -6.81
C PHE A 89 4.86 -3.75 -8.19
N GLN A 90 5.06 -2.44 -8.17
CA GLN A 90 5.37 -1.66 -9.37
C GLN A 90 6.29 -0.51 -9.00
N LEU A 91 7.28 -0.21 -9.86
CA LEU A 91 8.05 1.02 -9.74
C LEU A 91 7.26 2.17 -10.34
N GLU A 92 6.98 3.21 -9.54
CA GLU A 92 6.19 4.35 -10.00
C GLU A 92 6.99 5.28 -10.92
N ASP A 93 8.32 5.25 -10.81
CA ASP A 93 9.23 6.09 -11.61
C ASP A 93 9.46 5.59 -13.04
N LEU A 94 8.89 4.44 -13.40
CA LEU A 94 8.81 4.06 -14.80
C LEU A 94 7.95 5.09 -15.55
N PRO A 95 8.35 5.55 -16.75
CA PRO A 95 7.52 6.41 -17.56
C PRO A 95 6.13 5.80 -17.79
N ASP A 96 5.09 6.64 -17.84
CA ASP A 96 3.70 6.18 -17.84
C ASP A 96 3.39 5.14 -18.92
N THR A 97 3.99 5.28 -20.10
CA THR A 97 3.83 4.34 -21.22
C THR A 97 4.38 2.95 -20.93
N VAL A 98 5.42 2.84 -20.09
CA VAL A 98 6.00 1.57 -19.63
C VAL A 98 5.25 1.07 -18.40
N ARG A 99 4.92 1.98 -17.48
CA ARG A 99 4.20 1.67 -16.25
C ARG A 99 2.79 1.14 -16.52
N SER A 100 2.14 1.53 -17.61
CA SER A 100 0.84 0.95 -17.99
C SER A 100 0.94 -0.48 -18.57
N MET A 101 2.14 -1.02 -18.80
CA MET A 101 2.31 -2.36 -19.35
C MET A 101 2.26 -3.43 -18.27
N LEU A 102 1.63 -4.57 -18.58
CA LEU A 102 1.55 -5.73 -17.65
C LEU A 102 2.92 -6.26 -17.24
N ASN A 103 3.93 -6.16 -18.10
CA ASN A 103 5.30 -6.62 -17.81
C ASN A 103 6.04 -5.72 -16.80
N SER A 104 5.48 -4.56 -16.43
CA SER A 104 6.01 -3.68 -15.40
C SER A 104 5.49 -4.02 -13.99
N ILE A 105 4.48 -4.90 -13.90
CA ILE A 105 3.89 -5.37 -12.66
C ILE A 105 4.63 -6.64 -12.22
N GLY A 106 5.32 -6.56 -11.09
CA GLY A 106 6.04 -7.70 -10.53
C GLY A 106 5.20 -8.43 -9.50
N LEU A 107 5.08 -9.76 -9.62
CA LEU A 107 4.47 -10.60 -8.59
C LEU A 107 5.45 -10.82 -7.43
N ILE A 108 5.02 -10.54 -6.20
CA ILE A 108 5.79 -10.76 -4.97
C ILE A 108 5.42 -12.11 -4.35
N ALA A 109 4.12 -12.30 -4.08
CA ALA A 109 3.64 -13.45 -3.35
C ALA A 109 2.26 -13.87 -3.86
N MET A 110 1.96 -15.16 -3.70
CA MET A 110 0.62 -15.72 -3.88
C MET A 110 0.34 -16.72 -2.78
N CYS A 111 -0.89 -16.70 -2.26
CA CYS A 111 -1.33 -17.66 -1.26
C CYS A 111 -2.85 -17.85 -1.37
N HIS A 112 -3.35 -18.99 -0.89
CA HIS A 112 -4.79 -19.16 -0.76
C HIS A 112 -5.33 -18.14 0.26
N SER A 113 -6.38 -17.39 -0.09
CA SER A 113 -6.85 -16.25 0.73
C SER A 113 -7.23 -16.66 2.15
N SER A 114 -7.68 -17.91 2.36
CA SER A 114 -7.97 -18.43 3.71
C SER A 114 -6.75 -18.48 4.64
N TYR A 115 -5.53 -18.52 4.11
CA TYR A 115 -4.32 -18.44 4.94
C TYR A 115 -4.16 -17.07 5.58
N LEU A 116 -4.66 -16.00 4.96
CA LEU A 116 -4.61 -14.66 5.54
C LEU A 116 -5.58 -14.48 6.71
N CYS A 117 -6.55 -15.38 6.91
CA CYS A 117 -7.42 -15.35 8.10
C CYS A 117 -6.67 -15.63 9.42
N ASN A 118 -5.48 -16.22 9.36
CA ASN A 118 -4.69 -16.57 10.53
C ASN A 118 -3.50 -15.61 10.72
N LYS A 119 -3.40 -14.96 11.89
CA LYS A 119 -2.35 -13.96 12.18
C LYS A 119 -0.92 -14.51 12.04
N LEU A 120 -0.67 -15.76 12.43
CA LEU A 120 0.65 -16.39 12.29
C LEU A 120 1.01 -16.63 10.81
N ASN A 121 0.05 -17.04 10.00
CA ASN A 121 0.27 -17.21 8.56
C ASN A 121 0.50 -15.87 7.87
N ARG A 122 -0.27 -14.83 8.21
CA ARG A 122 -0.03 -13.45 7.73
C ARG A 122 1.41 -13.04 8.03
N LYS A 123 1.87 -13.25 9.26
CA LYS A 123 3.25 -12.96 9.67
C LYS A 123 4.27 -13.69 8.79
N LYS A 124 4.10 -15.00 8.58
CA LYS A 124 4.98 -15.81 7.72
C LYS A 124 5.02 -15.34 6.26
N ILE A 125 3.93 -14.76 5.74
CA ILE A 125 3.84 -14.26 4.37
C ILE A 125 4.43 -12.85 4.24
N PHE A 126 4.08 -11.95 5.17
CA PHE A 126 4.44 -10.53 5.07
C PHE A 126 5.80 -10.19 5.68
N ASP A 127 6.28 -10.89 6.71
CA ASP A 127 7.60 -10.58 7.29
C ASP A 127 8.73 -10.64 6.26
N PRO A 128 8.86 -11.70 5.43
CA PRO A 128 9.94 -11.75 4.45
C PRO A 128 9.81 -10.65 3.39
N ILE A 129 8.59 -10.26 3.03
CA ILE A 129 8.32 -9.14 2.12
C ILE A 129 8.82 -7.84 2.74
N ILE A 130 8.47 -7.59 4.01
CA ILE A 130 8.86 -6.39 4.74
C ILE A 130 10.38 -6.32 4.90
N GLU A 131 11.02 -7.44 5.23
CA GLU A 131 12.49 -7.52 5.34
C GLU A 131 13.17 -7.15 4.02
N ASP A 132 12.76 -7.76 2.91
CA ASP A 132 13.31 -7.47 1.58
C ASP A 132 13.07 -6.00 1.17
N LEU A 133 11.86 -5.48 1.39
CA LEU A 133 11.52 -4.08 1.06
C LEU A 133 12.28 -3.09 1.96
N ASN A 134 12.41 -3.35 3.26
CA ASN A 134 13.19 -2.51 4.16
C ASN A 134 14.68 -2.52 3.79
N ALA A 135 15.23 -3.64 3.30
CA ALA A 135 16.58 -3.69 2.76
C ALA A 135 16.75 -2.81 1.51
N LEU A 136 15.77 -2.81 0.59
CA LEU A 136 15.75 -1.89 -0.57
C LEU A 136 15.70 -0.42 -0.14
N GLN A 137 14.92 -0.10 0.88
CA GLN A 137 14.78 1.27 1.37
C GLN A 137 16.05 1.77 2.07
N SER A 138 16.67 0.92 2.92
CA SER A 138 17.86 1.28 3.71
C SER A 138 19.16 1.19 2.90
N THR A 139 19.47 0.01 2.37
CA THR A 139 20.73 -0.30 1.69
C THR A 139 20.67 -0.03 0.19
N GLY A 140 19.50 -0.22 -0.43
CA GLY A 140 19.34 -0.06 -1.88
C GLY A 140 20.03 -1.15 -2.70
N ILE A 141 20.07 -0.96 -4.02
CA ILE A 141 20.70 -1.87 -4.98
C ILE A 141 21.90 -1.16 -5.62
N PHE A 142 23.08 -1.77 -5.55
CA PHE A 142 24.24 -1.28 -6.28
C PHE A 142 24.06 -1.46 -7.79
N ILE A 143 24.20 -0.37 -8.55
CA ILE A 143 24.10 -0.37 -10.00
C ILE A 143 25.49 -0.10 -10.60
N PRO A 144 26.17 -1.11 -11.18
CA PRO A 144 27.53 -0.96 -11.68
C PRO A 144 27.70 0.14 -12.72
N THR A 145 26.70 0.33 -13.59
CA THR A 145 26.72 1.37 -14.64
C THR A 145 26.62 2.79 -14.08
N LEU A 146 26.06 2.95 -12.89
CA LEU A 146 25.96 4.25 -12.20
C LEU A 146 27.08 4.45 -11.18
N GLY A 147 27.66 3.36 -10.66
CA GLY A 147 28.73 3.39 -9.67
C GLY A 147 28.26 3.68 -8.23
N TYR A 148 26.96 3.66 -7.97
CA TYR A 148 26.37 3.91 -6.64
C TYR A 148 25.13 3.04 -6.37
N HIS A 149 24.64 3.09 -5.13
CA HIS A 149 23.42 2.41 -4.70
C HIS A 149 22.17 3.23 -5.01
N LEU A 150 21.21 2.66 -5.74
CA LEU A 150 19.86 3.20 -5.84
C LEU A 150 19.02 2.76 -4.64
N ASN A 151 18.53 3.73 -3.88
CA ASN A 151 17.57 3.48 -2.79
C ASN A 151 16.14 3.53 -3.31
N PHE A 152 15.24 2.95 -2.52
CA PHE A 152 13.81 2.86 -2.82
C PHE A 152 12.99 3.51 -1.71
N ALA A 153 11.77 3.92 -2.01
CA ALA A 153 10.81 4.44 -1.04
C ALA A 153 9.43 3.83 -1.31
N PHE A 154 8.86 3.21 -0.29
CA PHE A 154 7.49 2.73 -0.34
C PHE A 154 6.52 3.91 -0.41
N THR A 155 5.47 3.81 -1.21
CA THR A 155 4.46 4.87 -1.34
C THR A 155 3.15 4.46 -0.70
N ILE A 156 2.47 3.52 -1.32
CA ILE A 156 1.13 3.06 -0.96
C ILE A 156 0.99 1.55 -1.20
N LEU A 157 0.01 0.96 -0.53
CA LEU A 157 -0.55 -0.33 -0.92
C LEU A 157 -1.97 -0.09 -1.43
N ALA A 158 -2.18 -0.34 -2.71
CA ALA A 158 -3.49 -0.30 -3.33
C ALA A 158 -4.18 -1.68 -3.27
N GLY A 159 -5.49 -1.67 -3.15
CA GLY A 159 -6.34 -2.86 -3.18
C GLY A 159 -7.79 -2.43 -3.01
N ASP A 160 -8.72 -3.35 -3.27
CA ASP A 160 -10.14 -3.09 -3.07
C ASP A 160 -10.44 -2.67 -1.61
N HIS A 161 -11.67 -2.20 -1.37
CA HIS A 161 -12.07 -1.70 -0.06
C HIS A 161 -11.90 -2.76 1.06
N LEU A 162 -12.21 -4.02 0.75
CA LEU A 162 -12.19 -5.13 1.69
C LEU A 162 -10.77 -5.55 2.05
N ALA A 163 -9.91 -5.71 1.05
CA ALA A 163 -8.50 -6.07 1.17
C ALA A 163 -7.72 -4.95 1.86
N SER A 164 -7.99 -3.69 1.51
CA SER A 164 -7.40 -2.53 2.17
C SER A 164 -7.77 -2.48 3.65
N ASN A 165 -9.03 -2.69 4.02
CA ASN A 165 -9.43 -2.76 5.43
C ASN A 165 -8.80 -3.96 6.15
N ASP A 166 -8.74 -5.13 5.52
CA ASP A 166 -8.10 -6.32 6.10
C ASP A 166 -6.62 -6.11 6.39
N ILE A 167 -5.88 -5.59 5.42
CA ILE A 167 -4.45 -5.26 5.53
C ILE A 167 -4.22 -4.11 6.49
N GLY A 168 -5.11 -3.13 6.56
CA GLY A 168 -5.02 -2.03 7.51
C GLY A 168 -5.25 -2.42 8.96
N GLY A 169 -5.85 -3.59 9.23
CA GLY A 169 -6.27 -3.97 10.59
C GLY A 169 -7.59 -3.29 11.01
N PHE A 170 -8.42 -2.94 10.02
CA PHE A 170 -9.78 -2.43 10.23
C PHE A 170 -10.81 -3.55 10.14
N GLN A 171 -12.00 -3.29 10.65
CA GLN A 171 -13.13 -4.21 10.49
C GLN A 171 -13.54 -4.32 9.03
N LYS A 172 -14.04 -5.50 8.67
CA LYS A 172 -14.54 -5.84 7.33
C LYS A 172 -16.06 -5.88 7.25
N ASN A 173 -16.73 -5.54 8.36
CA ASN A 173 -18.17 -5.36 8.38
C ASN A 173 -18.47 -3.87 8.17
N PHE A 174 -18.97 -3.54 6.98
CA PHE A 174 -19.31 -2.17 6.60
C PHE A 174 -20.71 -1.75 7.05
N ASN A 175 -21.43 -2.65 7.74
CA ASN A 175 -22.81 -2.44 8.18
C ASN A 175 -22.95 -2.06 9.66
N THR A 176 -21.87 -1.66 10.33
CA THR A 176 -21.89 -1.33 11.76
C THR A 176 -20.72 -0.45 12.19
N GLY A 177 -20.92 0.34 13.25
CA GLY A 177 -19.87 1.12 13.91
C GLY A 177 -19.13 2.08 12.97
N GLU A 178 -17.87 2.37 13.29
CA GLU A 178 -17.00 3.15 12.42
C GLU A 178 -16.43 2.26 11.31
N PHE A 179 -17.00 2.32 10.11
CA PHE A 179 -16.62 1.45 8.99
C PHE A 179 -15.53 2.05 8.08
N CYS A 180 -15.32 3.38 8.14
CA CYS A 180 -14.36 4.07 7.29
C CYS A 180 -12.93 4.00 7.85
N ARG A 181 -11.96 3.64 6.99
CA ARG A 181 -10.51 3.67 7.32
C ARG A 181 -9.88 5.06 7.34
N HIS A 182 -10.61 6.10 6.93
CA HIS A 182 -10.10 7.45 6.83
C HIS A 182 -10.74 8.46 7.79
N CYS A 183 -11.94 8.19 8.30
CA CYS A 183 -12.65 9.05 9.25
C CYS A 183 -13.39 8.24 10.31
N HIS A 184 -13.91 8.94 11.32
CA HIS A 184 -14.69 8.36 12.42
C HIS A 184 -16.21 8.49 12.21
N ILE A 185 -16.69 8.49 10.96
CA ILE A 185 -18.14 8.42 10.70
C ILE A 185 -18.67 7.06 11.15
N ASN A 186 -19.80 7.05 11.85
CA ASN A 186 -20.50 5.84 12.24
C ASN A 186 -21.54 5.42 11.19
N TYR A 187 -21.84 4.13 11.12
CA TYR A 187 -22.77 3.54 10.15
C TYR A 187 -24.19 4.10 10.20
N ASP A 188 -24.67 4.49 11.38
CA ASP A 188 -25.97 5.15 11.57
C ASP A 188 -26.03 6.54 10.89
N GLN A 189 -24.87 7.14 10.65
CA GLN A 189 -24.70 8.45 10.03
C GLN A 189 -24.41 8.40 8.52
N LYS A 190 -24.28 7.21 7.91
CA LYS A 190 -23.78 7.05 6.53
C LYS A 190 -24.59 7.77 5.44
N LEU A 191 -25.88 8.02 5.69
CA LEU A 191 -26.78 8.69 4.74
C LEU A 191 -26.87 10.21 4.96
N ILE A 192 -26.21 10.72 6.01
CA ILE A 192 -26.18 12.16 6.28
C ILE A 192 -25.18 12.81 5.32
N PRO A 193 -25.59 13.84 4.55
CA PRO A 193 -24.68 14.57 3.68
C PRO A 193 -23.43 15.04 4.43
N LEU A 194 -22.24 14.90 3.82
CA LEU A 194 -20.97 15.21 4.48
C LEU A 194 -20.87 16.67 4.98
N ASN A 195 -21.56 17.61 4.33
CA ASN A 195 -21.63 19.01 4.77
C ASN A 195 -22.56 19.24 5.98
N GLN A 196 -23.28 18.22 6.44
CA GLN A 196 -24.22 18.26 7.56
C GLN A 196 -23.75 17.43 8.76
N ILE A 197 -22.54 16.85 8.69
CA ILE A 197 -22.00 15.98 9.74
C ILE A 197 -20.53 16.26 10.01
N SER A 198 -20.12 16.08 11.28
CA SER A 198 -18.72 16.03 11.65
C SER A 198 -18.10 14.70 11.24
N HIS A 199 -17.06 14.75 10.41
CA HIS A 199 -16.36 13.56 9.92
C HIS A 199 -14.84 13.65 10.20
N PRO A 200 -14.42 13.68 11.49
CA PRO A 200 -13.02 13.88 11.82
C PRO A 200 -12.17 12.78 11.19
N ARG A 201 -11.05 13.20 10.57
CA ARG A 201 -10.10 12.30 9.93
C ARG A 201 -9.36 11.51 11.00
N ARG A 202 -9.10 10.23 10.72
CA ARG A 202 -8.21 9.42 11.55
C ARG A 202 -6.80 10.00 11.47
N ILE A 203 -6.15 10.19 12.62
CA ILE A 203 -4.75 10.63 12.70
C ILE A 203 -3.87 9.51 13.27
N THR A 204 -2.59 9.52 12.91
CA THR A 204 -1.64 8.43 13.20
C THR A 204 -1.55 8.10 14.68
N ASP A 205 -1.37 9.12 15.53
CA ASP A 205 -1.12 8.91 16.96
C ASP A 205 -2.35 8.35 17.68
N GLN A 206 -3.53 8.87 17.36
CA GLN A 206 -4.81 8.33 17.87
C GLN A 206 -5.03 6.90 17.38
N HIS A 207 -4.77 6.62 16.11
CA HIS A 207 -4.90 5.27 15.56
C HIS A 207 -3.96 4.29 16.26
N ASN A 208 -2.70 4.65 16.48
CA ASN A 208 -1.73 3.82 17.20
C ASN A 208 -2.17 3.52 18.64
N TYR A 209 -2.73 4.51 19.33
CA TYR A 209 -3.30 4.33 20.67
C TYR A 209 -4.48 3.35 20.67
N ILE A 210 -5.38 3.44 19.69
CA ILE A 210 -6.51 2.51 19.52
C ILE A 210 -6.01 1.10 19.22
N VAL A 211 -5.03 0.95 18.33
CA VAL A 211 -4.42 -0.35 17.99
C VAL A 211 -3.85 -1.00 19.24
N GLN A 212 -3.15 -0.25 20.10
CA GLN A 212 -2.59 -0.78 21.34
C GLN A 212 -3.70 -1.27 22.29
N GLN A 213 -4.76 -0.48 22.48
CA GLN A 213 -5.90 -0.92 23.30
C GLN A 213 -6.55 -2.20 22.78
N VAL A 214 -6.71 -2.34 21.45
CA VAL A 214 -7.27 -3.56 20.85
C VAL A 214 -6.35 -4.77 21.09
N ILE A 215 -5.03 -4.59 21.06
CA ILE A 215 -4.08 -5.66 21.40
C ILE A 215 -4.20 -6.05 22.87
N ASP A 216 -4.36 -5.07 23.77
CA ASP A 216 -4.43 -5.29 25.22
C ASP A 216 -5.76 -5.95 25.66
N LEU A 217 -6.87 -5.71 24.94
CA LEU A 217 -8.21 -6.21 25.23
C LEU A 217 -8.52 -7.61 24.65
N ASP A 218 -7.51 -8.31 24.10
CA ASP A 218 -7.61 -9.53 23.28
C ASP A 218 -7.99 -9.29 21.80
N ASN A 219 -7.48 -10.16 20.92
CA ASN A 219 -7.43 -10.05 19.46
C ASN A 219 -8.78 -10.03 18.73
N ASN A 220 -9.89 -10.16 19.45
CA ASN A 220 -11.26 -10.14 18.92
C ASN A 220 -11.98 -8.83 19.22
N ALA A 221 -11.38 -7.90 19.98
CA ALA A 221 -11.96 -6.60 20.24
C ALA A 221 -12.06 -5.77 18.96
N VAL A 222 -13.16 -5.03 18.82
CA VAL A 222 -13.34 -4.00 17.79
C VAL A 222 -13.51 -2.68 18.49
N LEU A 223 -12.55 -1.76 18.33
CA LEU A 223 -12.61 -0.43 18.90
C LEU A 223 -12.50 0.60 17.78
N GLN A 224 -13.51 1.45 17.64
CA GLN A 224 -13.51 2.51 16.63
C GLN A 224 -13.16 1.99 15.22
N GLY A 225 -13.73 0.84 14.85
CA GLY A 225 -13.49 0.20 13.56
C GLY A 225 -12.14 -0.51 13.41
N VAL A 226 -11.28 -0.51 14.43
CA VAL A 226 -9.97 -1.19 14.43
C VAL A 226 -10.10 -2.56 15.08
N VAL A 227 -9.52 -3.59 14.46
CA VAL A 227 -9.54 -5.00 14.92
C VAL A 227 -8.14 -5.53 15.22
N GLY A 228 -7.10 -4.75 14.96
CA GLY A 228 -5.75 -5.07 15.40
C GLY A 228 -4.68 -4.38 14.57
N ARG A 229 -3.44 -4.84 14.74
CA ARG A 229 -2.27 -4.30 14.05
C ARG A 229 -2.20 -4.81 12.61
N SER A 230 -1.92 -3.90 11.68
CA SER A 230 -1.59 -4.25 10.30
C SER A 230 -0.37 -5.18 10.23
N PRO A 231 -0.36 -6.21 9.36
CA PRO A 231 0.84 -7.01 9.11
C PRO A 231 1.98 -6.18 8.51
N LEU A 232 1.70 -5.03 7.89
CA LEU A 232 2.71 -4.15 7.27
C LEU A 232 3.24 -3.08 8.23
N ALA A 233 2.88 -3.10 9.51
CA ALA A 233 3.23 -2.06 10.47
C ALA A 233 4.75 -1.87 10.70
N ASN A 234 5.59 -2.79 10.22
CA ASN A 234 7.05 -2.69 10.30
C ASN A 234 7.70 -2.30 8.95
N LEU A 235 6.92 -2.07 7.89
CA LEU A 235 7.42 -1.56 6.62
C LEU A 235 7.74 -0.07 6.77
N ILE A 236 8.97 0.33 6.47
CA ILE A 236 9.40 1.73 6.52
C ILE A 236 8.50 2.56 5.60
N GLY A 237 7.95 3.65 6.13
CA GLY A 237 7.03 4.53 5.41
C GLY A 237 5.56 4.11 5.41
N PHE A 238 5.21 2.92 5.91
CA PHE A 238 3.82 2.46 5.96
C PHE A 238 3.08 2.94 7.22
N HIS A 239 1.86 3.43 7.04
CA HIS A 239 0.89 3.59 8.12
C HIS A 239 -0.53 3.35 7.62
N ALA A 240 -1.34 2.57 8.34
CA ALA A 240 -2.67 2.13 7.89
C ALA A 240 -3.61 3.29 7.48
N VAL A 241 -3.57 4.42 8.18
CA VAL A 241 -4.41 5.60 7.87
C VAL A 241 -3.90 6.49 6.72
N ARG A 242 -2.67 6.27 6.23
CA ARG A 242 -2.00 7.11 5.20
C ARG A 242 -1.67 6.35 3.92
N SER A 243 -1.25 5.10 4.05
CA SER A 243 -0.68 4.32 2.95
C SER A 243 -1.68 3.41 2.23
N LEU A 244 -2.97 3.51 2.57
CA LEU A 244 -4.06 2.69 2.01
C LEU A 244 -5.09 3.59 1.33
N PRO A 245 -4.89 3.98 0.06
CA PRO A 245 -5.81 4.86 -0.66
C PRO A 245 -7.20 4.23 -0.83
N ASN A 246 -8.17 5.06 -1.20
CA ASN A 246 -9.46 4.62 -1.69
C ASN A 246 -9.32 4.01 -3.09
N ASP A 247 -10.26 3.13 -3.42
CA ASP A 247 -10.39 2.58 -4.76
C ASP A 247 -11.68 3.15 -5.37
N PRO A 248 -11.59 4.23 -6.17
CA PRO A 248 -12.77 4.85 -6.73
C PRO A 248 -13.63 3.90 -7.57
N MET A 249 -13.04 2.86 -8.18
CA MET A 249 -13.81 1.91 -8.98
C MET A 249 -14.71 1.09 -8.06
N HIS A 250 -14.14 0.44 -7.06
CA HIS A 250 -14.92 -0.37 -6.13
C HIS A 250 -15.83 0.51 -5.25
N ASP A 251 -15.31 1.62 -4.72
CA ASP A 251 -16.05 2.50 -3.79
C ASP A 251 -17.22 3.23 -4.47
N PHE A 252 -17.11 3.66 -5.74
CA PHE A 252 -18.19 4.39 -6.42
C PHE A 252 -19.00 3.55 -7.41
N HIS A 253 -18.39 2.59 -8.12
CA HIS A 253 -19.10 1.81 -9.14
C HIS A 253 -19.68 0.51 -8.61
N GLU A 254 -19.05 -0.11 -7.62
CA GLU A 254 -19.54 -1.35 -7.00
C GLU A 254 -20.28 -1.12 -5.69
N GLY A 255 -20.05 0.04 -5.06
CA GLY A 255 -20.61 0.43 -3.78
C GLY A 255 -19.78 -0.08 -2.59
N ILE A 256 -19.94 0.59 -1.45
CA ILE A 256 -19.38 0.16 -0.15
C ILE A 256 -20.38 -0.76 0.57
#